data_AF-A0A0J0V1K9-F1
#
_entry.id   AF-A0A0J0V1K9-F1
#
_cell.length_a   1.000
_cell.length_b   1.000
_cell.length_c   1.000
_cell.angle_alpha   90.00
_cell.angle_beta   90.00
_cell.angle_gamma   90.00
#
_symmetry.space_group_name_H-M   'P 1'
#
loop_
_entity.id
_entity.type
_entity.pdbx_description
1 polymer ?
#
loop_
_entity_poly.entity_id
_entity_poly.type
_entity_poly.pdbx_seq_one_letter_code
_entity_poly.pdbx_strand_id
1 'polypeptide(L)'
;MYHVFFNRRPTRPRLPRALYEQLTALPLNTEVNVHTTNETHYNALFLGFEPRTNNVSLLVDRFYKDGGRSLAIDATTITAIDLPVSMRPASSADSDDEEE
;
A
#
# COMPACT_ATOMS: atom_id res chain seq x y z
N MET A 1 0.35 24.76 39.51
CA MET A 1 -0.22 23.79 38.54
C MET A 1 0.71 23.78 37.34
N TYR A 2 1.51 22.73 37.15
CA TYR A 2 2.51 22.69 36.07
C TYR A 2 1.87 22.12 34.80
N HIS A 3 1.86 22.92 33.72
CA HIS A 3 1.51 22.45 32.39
C HIS A 3 2.74 21.78 31.76
N VAL A 4 2.71 20.46 31.65
CA VAL A 4 3.73 19.69 30.93
C VAL A 4 3.32 19.66 29.45
N PHE A 5 3.96 20.50 28.63
CA PHE A 5 3.80 20.42 27.19
C PHE A 5 4.62 19.25 26.65
N PHE A 6 3.96 18.17 26.24
CA PHE A 6 4.60 17.14 25.42
C PHE A 6 4.87 17.75 24.04
N ASN A 7 6.12 18.17 23.81
CA ASN A 7 6.63 18.45 22.48
C ASN A 7 6.65 17.14 21.68
N ARG A 8 5.50 16.77 21.10
CA ARG A 8 5.43 15.77 20.03
C ARG A 8 6.14 16.38 18.81
N ARG A 9 7.44 16.14 18.71
CA ARG A 9 8.17 16.35 17.46
C ARG A 9 7.39 15.59 16.37
N PRO A 10 7.09 16.19 15.21
CA PRO A 10 6.51 15.44 14.11
C PRO A 10 7.53 14.37 13.72
N THR A 11 7.27 13.13 14.15
CA THR A 11 8.00 11.96 13.69
C THR A 11 7.77 11.89 12.20
N ARG A 12 8.81 12.12 11.40
CA ARG A 12 8.79 11.89 9.95
C ARG A 12 8.16 10.50 9.73
N PRO A 13 7.12 10.36 8.90
CA PRO A 13 6.47 9.08 8.71
C PRO A 13 7.52 8.07 8.23
N ARG A 14 7.70 6.99 8.99
CA ARG A 14 8.63 5.92 8.65
C ARG A 14 7.80 4.80 8.05
N LEU A 15 8.26 4.28 6.91
CA LEU A 15 7.62 3.12 6.29
C LEU A 15 7.64 1.94 7.29
N PRO A 16 6.47 1.34 7.61
CA PRO A 16 6.43 0.18 8.47
C PRO A 16 7.28 -0.96 7.91
N ARG A 17 8.02 -1.66 8.77
CA ARG A 17 8.94 -2.73 8.34
C ARG A 17 8.22 -3.85 7.57
N ALA A 18 7.03 -4.25 8.02
CA ALA A 18 6.24 -5.27 7.34
C ALA A 18 5.87 -4.84 5.90
N LEU A 19 5.47 -3.58 5.72
CA LEU A 19 5.14 -3.03 4.40
C LEU A 19 6.39 -2.93 3.51
N TYR A 20 7.53 -2.53 4.08
CA TYR A 20 8.81 -2.53 3.36
C TYR A 20 9.18 -3.93 2.84
N GLU A 21 9.08 -4.95 3.71
CA GLU A 21 9.39 -6.34 3.35
C GLU A 21 8.41 -6.85 2.29
N GLN A 22 7.11 -6.54 2.43
CA GLN A 22 6.08 -6.89 1.45
C GLN A 22 6.34 -6.26 0.07
N LEU A 23 6.61 -4.95 0.01
CA LEU A 23 6.91 -4.23 -1.24
C LEU A 23 8.21 -4.73 -1.90
N THR A 24 9.19 -5.14 -1.11
CA THR A 24 10.47 -5.66 -1.61
C THR A 24 10.31 -7.08 -2.17
N ALA A 25 9.41 -7.89 -1.60
CA ALA A 25 9.14 -9.26 -2.02
C ALA A 25 8.09 -9.39 -3.13
N LEU A 26 7.34 -8.32 -3.40
CA LEU A 26 6.23 -8.33 -4.36
C LEU A 26 6.74 -8.50 -5.79
N PRO A 27 6.25 -9.50 -6.55
CA PRO A 27 6.64 -9.66 -7.95
C PRO A 27 6.16 -8.49 -8.81
N LEU A 28 6.96 -8.14 -9.82
CA LEU A 28 6.57 -7.16 -10.82
C LEU A 28 5.32 -7.61 -11.59
N ASN A 29 4.53 -6.63 -12.03
CA ASN A 29 3.25 -6.79 -12.71
C ASN A 29 2.19 -7.58 -11.92
N THR A 30 2.34 -7.67 -10.59
CA THR A 30 1.27 -8.19 -9.73
C THR A 30 0.15 -7.16 -9.67
N GLU A 31 -1.08 -7.59 -9.95
CA GLU A 31 -2.26 -6.75 -9.75
C GLU A 31 -2.59 -6.65 -8.27
N VAL A 32 -2.66 -5.43 -7.75
CA VAL A 32 -2.90 -5.13 -6.34
C VAL A 32 -3.87 -3.97 -6.20
N ASN A 33 -4.57 -3.92 -5.06
CA ASN A 33 -5.22 -2.68 -4.63
C ASN A 33 -4.34 -2.00 -3.60
N VAL A 34 -4.08 -0.71 -3.79
CA VAL A 34 -3.21 0.07 -2.90
C VAL A 34 -4.03 1.12 -2.19
N HIS A 35 -4.15 0.99 -0.88
CA HIS A 35 -4.77 1.98 -0.03
C HIS A 35 -3.73 2.99 0.43
N THR A 36 -3.98 4.26 0.13
CA THR A 36 -3.18 5.37 0.65
C THR A 36 -3.98 6.12 1.72
N THR A 37 -3.36 7.13 2.31
CA THR A 37 -4.04 8.00 3.28
C THR A 37 -5.18 8.82 2.65
N ASN A 38 -5.11 9.07 1.34
CA ASN A 38 -6.05 9.98 0.64
C ASN A 38 -7.04 9.24 -0.25
N GLU A 39 -6.59 8.17 -0.91
CA GLU A 39 -7.39 7.44 -1.90
C GLU A 39 -6.96 5.97 -2.02
N THR A 40 -7.76 5.19 -2.74
CA THR A 40 -7.43 3.79 -3.07
C THR A 40 -7.22 3.67 -4.57
N HIS A 41 -6.10 3.07 -4.96
CA HIS A 41 -5.81 2.71 -6.34
C HIS A 41 -6.20 1.25 -6.56
N TYR A 42 -7.26 1.03 -7.31
CA TYR A 42 -7.79 -0.30 -7.61
C TYR A 42 -7.15 -0.88 -8.88
N ASN A 43 -7.02 -2.21 -8.91
CA ASN A 43 -6.52 -2.99 -10.04
C ASN A 43 -5.22 -2.40 -10.62
N ALA A 44 -4.29 -2.05 -9.73
CA ALA A 44 -3.03 -1.43 -10.10
C ALA A 44 -1.96 -2.50 -10.31
N LEU A 45 -1.25 -2.46 -11.42
CA LEU A 45 -0.07 -3.31 -11.63
C LEU A 45 1.12 -2.73 -10.88
N PHE A 46 1.72 -3.53 -10.00
CA PHE A 46 2.94 -3.18 -9.31
C PHE A 46 4.14 -3.17 -10.27
N LEU A 47 4.74 -2.02 -10.51
CA LEU A 47 5.89 -1.87 -11.41
C LEU A 47 7.24 -1.87 -10.68
N GLY A 48 7.24 -1.68 -9.36
CA GLY A 48 8.45 -1.75 -8.54
C GLY A 48 8.42 -0.82 -7.34
N PHE A 49 9.37 -1.06 -6.43
CA PHE A 49 9.63 -0.25 -5.25
C PHE A 49 11.09 0.17 -5.23
N GLU A 50 11.35 1.47 -5.04
CA GLU A 50 12.70 2.04 -4.89
C GLU A 50 12.94 2.38 -3.40
N PRO A 51 13.70 1.54 -2.67
CA PRO A 51 13.94 1.72 -1.24
C PRO A 51 14.65 3.03 -0.88
N ARG A 52 15.46 3.59 -1.80
CA ARG A 52 16.23 4.81 -1.51
C ARG A 52 15.34 6.05 -1.43
N THR A 53 14.30 6.09 -2.26
CA THR A 53 13.37 7.22 -2.32
C THR A 53 12.03 6.92 -1.65
N ASN A 54 11.80 5.67 -1.22
CA ASN A 54 10.50 5.14 -0.78
C ASN A 54 9.40 5.32 -1.84
N ASN A 55 9.74 5.26 -3.13
CA ASN A 55 8.73 5.41 -4.17
C ASN A 55 8.25 4.04 -4.65
N VAL A 56 6.94 3.87 -4.71
CA VAL A 56 6.28 2.73 -5.36
C VAL A 56 5.77 3.19 -6.71
N SER A 57 6.13 2.46 -7.76
CA SER A 57 5.64 2.68 -9.12
C SER A 57 4.48 1.73 -9.40
N LEU A 58 3.36 2.27 -9.84
CA LEU A 58 2.13 1.56 -10.14
C LEU A 58 1.67 1.90 -11.55
N LEU A 59 0.87 1.03 -12.16
CA LEU A 59 0.09 1.33 -13.35
C LEU A 59 -1.37 1.02 -13.04
N VAL A 60 -2.15 2.07 -12.77
CA VAL A 60 -3.57 1.95 -12.45
C VAL A 60 -4.34 1.61 -13.72
N ASP A 61 -5.37 0.76 -13.61
CA ASP A 61 -6.24 0.43 -14.74
C ASP A 61 -6.86 1.70 -15.38
N ARG A 62 -6.94 1.70 -16.71
CA ARG A 62 -7.46 2.79 -17.55
C ARG A 62 -8.89 3.23 -17.21
N PHE A 63 -9.68 2.39 -16.55
CA PHE A 63 -11.06 2.72 -16.18
C PHE A 63 -11.14 3.64 -14.95
N TYR A 64 -10.04 3.85 -14.23
CA TYR A 64 -10.00 4.74 -13.07
C TYR A 64 -9.40 6.11 -13.40
N LYS A 65 -9.58 7.04 -12.47
CA LYS A 65 -8.99 8.38 -12.54
C LYS A 65 -7.47 8.25 -12.65
N ASP A 66 -6.89 8.98 -13.61
CA ASP A 66 -5.46 8.94 -13.95
C ASP A 66 -4.94 7.56 -14.42
N GLY A 67 -5.87 6.66 -14.76
CA GLY A 67 -5.62 5.31 -15.24
C GLY A 67 -4.87 5.24 -16.58
N GLY A 68 -4.19 4.12 -16.80
CA GLY A 68 -3.41 3.86 -18.02
C GLY A 68 -2.07 4.60 -18.08
N ARG A 69 -1.67 5.30 -17.00
CA ARG A 69 -0.37 5.94 -16.84
C ARG A 69 0.37 5.36 -15.64
N SER A 70 1.70 5.38 -15.70
CA SER A 70 2.50 5.05 -14.54
C SER A 70 2.38 6.16 -13.50
N LEU A 71 2.06 5.76 -12.27
CA LEU A 71 1.94 6.61 -11.10
C LEU A 71 3.05 6.26 -10.11
N ALA A 72 3.78 7.26 -9.63
CA ALA A 72 4.73 7.11 -8.55
C ALA A 72 4.14 7.68 -7.26
N ILE A 73 4.00 6.85 -6.23
CA ILE A 73 3.50 7.24 -4.91
C ILE A 73 4.57 7.03 -3.84
N ASP A 74 4.55 7.86 -2.79
CA ASP A 74 5.39 7.67 -1.62
C ASP A 74 4.84 6.52 -0.76
N ALA A 75 5.65 5.49 -0.55
CA ALA A 75 5.31 4.30 0.22
C ALA A 75 4.87 4.64 1.66
N THR A 76 5.33 5.76 2.22
CA THR A 76 4.93 6.20 3.57
C THR A 76 3.47 6.63 3.65
N THR A 77 2.82 6.89 2.52
CA THR A 77 1.39 7.21 2.44
C THR A 77 0.51 5.97 2.33
N ILE A 78 1.11 4.80 2.03
CA ILE A 78 0.42 3.52 1.88
C ILE A 78 0.04 3.00 3.26
N THR A 79 -1.25 2.74 3.45
CA THR A 79 -1.83 2.20 4.67
C THR A 79 -2.03 0.69 4.57
N ALA A 80 -2.36 0.17 3.39
CA ALA A 80 -2.53 -1.26 3.12
C ALA A 80 -2.33 -1.61 1.64
N ILE A 81 -2.01 -2.87 1.36
CA ILE A 81 -1.94 -3.43 0.00
C ILE A 81 -2.70 -4.75 -0.01
N ASP A 82 -3.75 -4.83 -0.82
CA ASP A 82 -4.47 -6.07 -1.05
C ASP A 82 -3.84 -6.85 -2.19
N LEU A 83 -3.39 -8.05 -1.85
CA LEU A 83 -2.85 -9.01 -2.81
C LEU A 83 -3.98 -9.84 -3.43
N PRO A 84 -3.77 -10.37 -4.65
CA PRO A 84 -4.72 -11.29 -5.27
C PRO A 84 -4.84 -12.55 -4.40
N VAL A 85 -6.01 -13.19 -4.42
CA VAL A 85 -6.35 -14.32 -3.53
C VAL A 85 -5.28 -15.42 -3.56
N SER A 86 -4.72 -15.72 -4.74
CA SER A 86 -3.67 -16.73 -4.90
C SER A 86 -2.35 -16.43 -4.17
N MET A 87 -2.12 -15.17 -3.78
CA MET A 87 -0.92 -14.72 -3.07
C MET A 87 -1.19 -14.38 -1.60
N ARG A 88 -2.45 -14.47 -1.15
CA ARG A 88 -2.78 -14.24 0.25
C ARG A 88 -2.26 -15.43 1.08
N PRO A 89 -1.58 -15.19 2.21
CA PRO A 89 -1.19 -16.28 3.11
C PRO A 89 -2.46 -17.00 3.59
N ALA A 90 -2.41 -18.34 3.64
CA ALA A 90 -3.54 -19.22 3.96
C ALA A 90 -4.25 -18.93 5.30
N SER A 91 -3.71 -18.03 6.14
CA SER A 91 -4.30 -17.55 7.38
C SER A 91 -5.32 -16.41 7.20
N SER A 92 -5.69 -16.07 5.97
CA SER A 92 -6.71 -15.06 5.66
C SER A 92 -7.89 -15.66 4.89
N ALA A 93 -8.30 -16.86 5.30
CA ALA A 93 -9.68 -17.32 5.12
C ALA A 93 -10.51 -16.58 6.18
N ASP A 94 -10.82 -15.31 5.92
CA ASP A 94 -11.92 -14.66 6.62
C ASP A 94 -13.20 -15.31 6.10
N SER A 95 -14.02 -15.74 7.04
CA SER A 95 -15.24 -16.51 6.82
C SER A 95 -16.21 -15.71 5.94
N ASP A 96 -16.25 -16.01 4.65
CA ASP A 96 -17.38 -15.64 3.80
C ASP A 96 -18.39 -16.80 3.92
N ASP A 97 -19.07 -16.85 5.07
CA ASP A 97 -20.36 -17.52 5.20
C ASP A 97 -21.36 -16.71 4.36
N GLU A 98 -21.35 -16.93 3.05
CA GLU A 98 -22.53 -16.67 2.23
C GLU A 98 -23.54 -17.78 2.55
N GLU A 99 -24.33 -17.53 3.61
CA GLU A 99 -25.58 -18.27 3.86
C GLU A 99 -26.55 -17.96 2.70
N GLU A 100 -26.81 -18.96 1.85
CA GLU A 100 -28.01 -19.05 1.00
C GLU A 100 -28.91 -20.21 1.47
#